data_AF-A0AAE1WYS4-F1
#
_entry.id   AF-A0AAE1WYS4-F1
#
_cell.length_a   1.000
_cell.length_b   1.000
_cell.length_c   1.000
_cell.angle_alpha   90.00
_cell.angle_beta   90.00
_cell.angle_gamma   90.00
#
_symmetry.space_group_name_H-M   'P 1'
#
loop_
_entity.id
_entity.type
_entity.pdbx_description
1 polymer ?
#
loop_
_entity_poly.entity_id
_entity_poly.type
_entity_poly.pdbx_seq_one_letter_code
_entity_poly.pdbx_strand_id
1 'polypeptide(L)'
;GRSSCGSGKGRSHQGSAKYGYSLVKGKANHPMEDYHVAKFVHVRGHELGLFAIYDGHLGDTVPAYLQKHLFANIIKEEDFWTDPGRSIAKAYERTDQAILSHSPDLGRGGSTAVTAILYKQPPSVGGQCR
;
A
#
# COMPACT_ATOMS: atom_id res chain seq x y z
N GLY A 1 -9.65 -25.93 -11.29
CA GLY A 1 -9.66 -24.73 -10.42
C GLY A 1 -9.26 -23.53 -11.24
N ARG A 2 -10.07 -22.47 -11.27
CA ARG A 2 -9.72 -21.24 -12.00
C ARG A 2 -8.57 -20.57 -11.25
N SER A 3 -7.38 -20.58 -11.83
CA SER A 3 -6.25 -19.78 -11.35
C SER A 3 -6.62 -18.31 -11.56
N SER A 4 -6.72 -17.54 -10.48
CA SER A 4 -6.84 -16.09 -10.55
C SER A 4 -5.45 -15.51 -10.80
N CYS A 5 -5.04 -15.45 -12.07
CA CYS A 5 -3.84 -14.73 -12.47
C CYS A 5 -4.17 -13.25 -12.69
N GLY A 6 -3.40 -12.37 -12.07
CA GLY A 6 -3.55 -10.92 -12.19
C GLY A 6 -2.23 -10.29 -12.60
N SER A 7 -2.11 -9.80 -13.83
CA SER A 7 -0.94 -9.05 -14.28
C SER A 7 -1.33 -7.63 -14.65
N GLY A 8 -0.45 -6.68 -14.38
CA GLY A 8 -0.69 -5.28 -14.73
C GLY A 8 0.58 -4.47 -14.81
N LYS A 9 0.45 -3.26 -15.36
CA LYS A 9 1.54 -2.30 -15.48
C LYS A 9 0.99 -0.89 -15.49
N GLY A 10 1.83 0.08 -15.17
CA GLY A 10 1.48 1.48 -15.22
C GLY A 10 2.70 2.38 -15.31
N ARG A 11 2.44 3.68 -15.51
CA ARG A 11 3.47 4.71 -15.59
C ARG A 11 2.97 5.99 -14.93
N SER A 12 3.88 6.76 -14.37
CA SER A 12 3.58 8.07 -13.82
C SER A 12 3.17 9.04 -14.92
N HIS A 13 2.45 10.11 -14.57
CA HIS A 13 1.94 11.08 -15.53
C HIS A 13 3.06 11.72 -16.36
N GLN A 14 4.19 12.02 -15.72
CA GLN A 14 5.38 12.58 -16.38
C GLN A 14 6.28 11.51 -17.03
N GLY A 15 5.91 10.22 -16.96
CA GLY A 15 6.68 9.11 -17.54
C GLY A 15 8.00 8.76 -16.84
N SER A 16 8.35 9.48 -15.77
CA SER A 16 9.60 9.31 -15.02
C SER A 16 9.69 7.99 -14.24
N ALA A 17 8.56 7.36 -13.94
CA ALA A 17 8.50 6.08 -13.24
C ALA A 17 7.51 5.15 -13.95
N LYS A 18 7.84 3.85 -13.98
CA LYS A 18 7.00 2.78 -14.54
C LYS A 18 7.00 1.62 -13.57
N TYR A 19 5.91 0.87 -13.53
CA TYR A 19 5.79 -0.35 -12.73
C TYR A 19 5.13 -1.47 -13.52
N GLY A 20 5.36 -2.69 -13.09
CA GLY A 20 4.67 -3.90 -13.52
C GLY A 20 4.48 -4.84 -12.34
N TYR A 21 3.46 -5.69 -12.38
CA TYR A 21 3.24 -6.72 -11.37
C TYR A 21 2.63 -7.97 -12.02
N SER A 22 2.82 -9.10 -11.35
CA SER A 22 2.19 -10.37 -11.67
C SER A 22 1.84 -11.08 -10.36
N LEU A 23 0.58 -11.48 -10.24
CA LEU A 23 0.01 -12.22 -9.13
C LEU A 23 -0.43 -13.58 -9.64
N VAL A 24 0.10 -14.65 -9.05
CA VAL A 24 -0.16 -16.02 -9.50
C VAL A 24 -0.43 -16.87 -8.27
N LYS A 25 -1.59 -17.52 -8.24
CA LYS A 25 -1.89 -18.50 -7.20
C LYS A 25 -0.90 -19.68 -7.30
N GLY A 26 -0.19 -19.93 -6.21
CA GLY A 26 0.68 -21.10 -6.07
C GLY A 26 -0.07 -22.43 -5.99
N LYS A 27 0.64 -23.49 -5.63
CA LYS A 27 0.10 -24.86 -5.54
C LYS A 27 -0.79 -25.11 -4.31
N ALA A 28 -0.99 -24.11 -3.47
CA ALA A 28 -1.74 -24.26 -2.23
C ALA A 28 -3.23 -24.56 -2.48
N ASN A 29 -3.79 -25.41 -1.63
CA ASN A 29 -5.20 -25.81 -1.74
C ASN A 29 -6.17 -24.73 -1.21
N HIS A 30 -5.72 -23.83 -0.35
CA HIS A 30 -6.52 -22.67 0.10
C HIS A 30 -6.68 -21.62 -1.01
N PRO A 31 -7.64 -20.68 -0.90
CA PRO A 31 -7.78 -19.53 -1.82
C PRO A 31 -6.51 -18.68 -1.94
N MET A 32 -6.47 -17.78 -2.92
CA MET A 32 -5.40 -16.79 -3.03
C MET A 32 -5.48 -15.83 -1.83
N GLU A 33 -4.41 -15.74 -1.03
CA GLU A 33 -4.36 -14.88 0.17
C GLU A 33 -3.47 -13.66 -0.03
N ASP A 34 -2.63 -13.62 -1.07
CA ASP A 34 -1.81 -12.44 -1.36
C ASP A 34 -2.59 -11.37 -2.12
N TYR A 35 -2.33 -10.12 -1.76
CA TYR A 35 -2.86 -8.93 -2.39
C TYR A 35 -1.73 -7.95 -2.69
N HIS A 36 -1.97 -7.01 -3.60
CA HIS A 36 -1.01 -5.95 -3.89
C HIS A 36 -1.71 -4.61 -4.14
N VAL A 37 -0.94 -3.54 -4.08
CA VAL A 37 -1.31 -2.24 -4.61
C VAL A 37 -0.20 -1.80 -5.55
N ALA A 38 -0.55 -1.30 -6.72
CA ALA A 38 0.40 -0.65 -7.62
C ALA A 38 -0.35 0.41 -8.41
N LYS A 39 -0.22 1.68 -8.01
CA LYS A 39 -0.94 2.79 -8.66
C LYS A 39 -0.25 4.13 -8.43
N PHE A 40 -0.50 5.07 -9.33
CA PHE A 40 -0.21 6.49 -9.10
C PHE A 40 -1.50 7.20 -8.70
N VAL A 41 -1.41 8.12 -7.75
CA VAL A 41 -2.54 8.96 -7.28
C VAL A 41 -2.09 10.41 -7.16
N HIS A 42 -3.02 11.35 -7.30
CA HIS A 42 -2.75 12.77 -7.07
C HIS A 42 -3.38 13.20 -5.74
N VAL A 43 -2.57 13.74 -4.83
CA VAL A 43 -3.00 14.19 -3.50
C VAL A 43 -2.33 15.53 -3.20
N ARG A 44 -3.11 16.54 -2.81
CA ARG A 44 -2.64 17.91 -2.51
C ARG A 44 -1.74 18.52 -3.62
N GLY A 45 -2.03 18.24 -4.88
CA GLY A 45 -1.25 18.74 -6.02
C GLY A 45 0.05 17.97 -6.30
N HIS A 46 0.33 16.91 -5.54
CA HIS A 46 1.49 16.04 -5.73
C HIS A 46 1.07 14.68 -6.29
N GLU A 47 1.84 14.15 -7.24
CA GLU A 47 1.72 12.76 -7.68
C GLU A 47 2.47 11.84 -6.71
N LEU A 48 1.78 10.82 -6.20
CA LEU A 48 2.33 9.77 -5.35
C LEU A 48 2.25 8.42 -6.08
N GLY A 49 3.33 7.66 -6.07
CA GLY A 49 3.33 6.25 -6.41
C GLY A 49 3.11 5.41 -5.15
N LEU A 50 2.07 4.57 -5.14
CA LEU A 50 1.72 3.70 -4.01
C LEU A 50 1.90 2.25 -4.42
N PHE A 51 2.76 1.54 -3.70
CA PHE A 51 3.12 0.16 -3.99
C PHE A 51 3.10 -0.67 -2.72
N ALA A 52 2.38 -1.80 -2.74
CA ALA A 52 2.38 -2.72 -1.60
C ALA A 52 2.24 -4.17 -2.05
N ILE A 53 2.80 -5.07 -1.23
CA ILE A 53 2.58 -6.50 -1.28
C ILE A 53 2.10 -6.92 0.10
N TYR A 54 1.03 -7.71 0.14
CA TYR A 54 0.44 -8.27 1.34
C TYR A 54 0.42 -9.79 1.17
N ASP A 55 1.10 -10.50 2.07
CA ASP A 55 1.14 -11.96 2.09
C ASP A 55 0.25 -12.44 3.25
N GLY A 56 -0.96 -12.86 2.90
CA GLY A 56 -1.98 -13.31 3.85
C GLY A 56 -1.70 -14.73 4.35
N HIS A 57 -2.15 -15.01 5.57
CA HIS A 57 -2.15 -16.37 6.10
C HIS A 57 -3.39 -16.61 6.96
N LEU A 58 -3.95 -17.82 6.82
CA LEU A 58 -5.15 -18.26 7.55
C LEU A 58 -6.39 -17.41 7.22
N GLY A 59 -6.51 -16.95 5.97
CA GLY A 59 -7.59 -16.10 5.48
C GLY A 59 -7.09 -14.93 4.62
N ASP A 60 -7.96 -14.45 3.74
CA ASP A 60 -7.71 -13.36 2.79
C ASP A 60 -8.33 -12.02 3.22
N THR A 61 -9.04 -12.01 4.35
CA THR A 61 -9.77 -10.87 4.91
C THR A 61 -8.85 -9.75 5.40
N VAL A 62 -7.80 -10.08 6.16
CA VAL A 62 -6.79 -9.12 6.64
C VAL A 62 -6.00 -8.48 5.49
N PRO A 63 -5.41 -9.22 4.53
CA PRO A 63 -4.72 -8.60 3.40
C PRO A 63 -5.68 -7.77 2.51
N ALA A 64 -6.93 -8.20 2.33
CA ALA A 64 -7.95 -7.38 1.66
C ALA A 64 -8.26 -6.08 2.41
N TYR A 65 -8.33 -6.12 3.75
CA TYR A 65 -8.51 -4.94 4.59
C TYR A 65 -7.31 -3.98 4.45
N LEU A 66 -6.09 -4.50 4.49
CA LEU A 66 -4.87 -3.71 4.28
C LEU A 66 -4.87 -3.03 2.91
N GLN A 67 -5.19 -3.78 1.83
CA GLN A 67 -5.25 -3.24 0.48
C GLN A 67 -6.22 -2.06 0.35
N LYS A 68 -7.35 -2.13 1.06
CA LYS A 68 -8.39 -1.09 1.03
C LYS A 68 -8.07 0.12 1.91
N HIS A 69 -7.46 -0.09 3.07
CA HIS A 69 -7.41 0.92 4.13
C HIS A 69 -6.01 1.48 4.42
N LEU A 70 -4.94 0.69 4.30
CA LEU A 70 -3.62 1.08 4.82
C LEU A 70 -3.09 2.38 4.20
N PHE A 71 -3.06 2.49 2.87
CA PHE A 71 -2.60 3.73 2.21
C PHE A 71 -3.50 4.93 2.50
N ALA A 72 -4.81 4.72 2.60
CA ALA A 72 -5.73 5.79 2.93
C ALA A 72 -5.46 6.32 4.35
N ASN A 73 -5.11 5.45 5.28
CA ASN A 73 -4.73 5.83 6.64
C ASN A 73 -3.38 6.58 6.63
N ILE A 74 -2.35 6.06 5.95
CA ILE A 74 -1.04 6.71 5.85
C ILE A 74 -1.14 8.14 5.31
N ILE A 75 -1.86 8.34 4.21
CA ILE A 75 -1.95 9.64 3.52
C ILE A 75 -2.80 10.66 4.33
N LYS A 76 -3.68 10.17 5.22
CA LYS A 76 -4.51 11.01 6.08
C LYS A 76 -3.82 11.42 7.39
N GLU A 77 -2.69 10.82 7.75
CA GLU A 77 -1.92 11.27 8.92
C GLU A 77 -1.42 12.70 8.70
N GLU A 78 -1.58 13.52 9.73
CA GLU A 78 -1.34 14.98 9.67
C GLU A 78 0.10 15.30 9.26
N ASP A 79 1.03 14.51 9.79
CA ASP A 79 2.47 14.67 9.59
C ASP A 79 2.99 13.96 8.33
N PHE A 80 2.14 13.42 7.45
CA PHE A 80 2.61 12.60 6.31
C PHE A 80 3.60 13.36 5.40
N TRP A 81 3.41 14.67 5.24
CA TRP A 81 4.24 15.50 4.36
C TRP A 81 5.49 16.06 5.05
N THR A 82 5.54 16.05 6.38
CA THR A 82 6.63 16.61 7.20
C THR A 82 7.51 15.52 7.80
N ASP A 83 6.90 14.45 8.29
CA ASP A 83 7.53 13.23 8.81
C ASP A 83 6.77 11.99 8.30
N PRO A 84 7.05 11.56 7.05
CA PRO A 84 6.42 10.38 6.48
C PRO A 84 6.77 9.10 7.25
N GLY A 85 7.96 9.01 7.85
CA GLY A 85 8.38 7.83 8.60
C GLY A 85 7.49 7.58 9.80
N ARG A 86 7.30 8.61 10.64
CA ARG A 86 6.40 8.53 11.79
C ARG A 86 4.95 8.31 11.39
N SER A 87 4.50 8.98 10.32
CA SER A 87 3.13 8.84 9.81
C SER A 87 2.84 7.43 9.32
N ILE A 88 3.79 6.79 8.63
CA ILE A 88 3.67 5.40 8.23
C ILE A 88 3.53 4.50 9.47
N ALA A 89 4.43 4.61 10.45
CA ALA A 89 4.37 3.79 11.66
C ALA A 89 3.02 3.92 12.39
N LYS A 90 2.56 5.15 12.62
CA LYS A 90 1.28 5.42 13.28
C LYS A 90 0.07 4.90 12.51
N ALA A 91 0.09 5.00 11.18
CA ALA A 91 -0.98 4.47 10.35
C ALA A 91 -1.03 2.94 10.36
N TYR A 92 0.13 2.27 10.43
CA TYR A 92 0.20 0.82 10.62
C TYR A 92 -0.41 0.42 11.97
N GLU A 93 0.00 1.06 13.07
CA GLU A 93 -0.57 0.82 14.41
C GLU A 93 -2.08 1.03 14.43
N ARG A 94 -2.56 2.16 13.88
CA ARG A 94 -4.00 2.45 13.81
C ARG A 94 -4.76 1.42 12.98
N THR A 95 -4.18 0.96 11.87
CA THR A 95 -4.80 -0.05 11.02
C THR A 95 -4.88 -1.39 11.74
N ASP A 96 -3.82 -1.77 12.46
CA ASP A 96 -3.78 -2.98 13.29
C ASP A 96 -4.83 -2.96 14.40
N GLN A 97 -4.94 -1.84 15.14
CA GLN A 97 -5.99 -1.68 16.16
C GLN A 97 -7.40 -1.78 15.57
N ALA A 98 -7.62 -1.27 14.36
CA ALA A 98 -8.91 -1.42 13.68
C ALA A 98 -9.18 -2.87 13.26
N ILE A 99 -8.17 -3.62 12.85
CA ILE A 99 -8.30 -5.05 12.53
C ILE A 99 -8.66 -5.84 13.80
N LEU A 100 -7.95 -5.58 14.90
CA LEU A 100 -8.20 -6.24 16.19
C LEU A 100 -9.60 -5.93 16.73
N SER A 101 -10.08 -4.69 16.58
CA SER A 101 -11.43 -4.32 17.03
C SER A 101 -12.56 -4.94 16.20
N HIS A 102 -12.28 -5.36 14.95
CA HIS A 102 -13.20 -6.06 14.06
C HIS A 102 -12.85 -7.55 13.92
N SER A 103 -12.07 -8.12 14.84
CA SER A 103 -11.60 -9.52 14.76
C SER A 103 -12.71 -10.56 14.58
N PRO A 104 -13.94 -10.43 15.15
CA PRO A 104 -15.01 -11.38 14.88
C PRO A 104 -15.39 -11.47 13.39
N ASP A 105 -15.32 -10.35 12.66
CA ASP A 105 -15.72 -10.26 11.25
C ASP A 105 -14.57 -10.55 10.29
N LEU A 106 -13.33 -10.24 10.70
CA LEU A 106 -12.12 -10.46 9.90
C LEU A 106 -11.50 -11.84 10.11
N GLY A 107 -11.94 -12.60 11.10
CA GLY A 107 -11.41 -13.93 11.39
C GLY A 107 -10.06 -13.89 12.13
N ARG A 108 -9.41 -15.06 12.20
CA ARG A 108 -8.17 -15.28 12.99
C ARG A 108 -6.89 -15.16 12.16
N GLY A 109 -7.02 -14.79 10.88
CA GLY A 109 -5.88 -14.68 9.98
C GLY A 109 -5.04 -13.44 10.21
N GLY A 110 -3.99 -13.32 9.42
CA GLY A 110 -3.08 -12.19 9.44
C GLY A 110 -2.49 -11.94 8.06
N SER A 111 -1.63 -10.93 7.96
CA SER A 111 -0.92 -10.63 6.73
C SER A 111 0.42 -9.96 7.05
N THR A 112 1.43 -10.26 6.24
CA THR A 112 2.58 -9.34 6.12
C THR A 112 2.19 -8.13 5.29
N ALA A 113 2.96 -7.06 5.37
CA ALA A 113 2.78 -5.89 4.54
C ALA A 113 4.14 -5.25 4.25
N VAL A 114 4.49 -5.15 2.98
CA VAL A 114 5.65 -4.40 2.51
C VAL A 114 5.14 -3.27 1.64
N THR A 115 5.40 -2.03 2.04
CA THR A 115 4.92 -0.82 1.36
C THR A 115 6.06 0.07 0.89
N ALA A 116 5.90 0.66 -0.29
CA ALA A 116 6.73 1.73 -0.81
C ALA A 116 5.85 2.89 -1.27
N ILE A 117 6.27 4.11 -0.90
CA ILE A 117 5.64 5.35 -1.33
C ILE A 117 6.69 6.16 -2.09
N LEU A 118 6.41 6.42 -3.36
CA LEU A 118 7.22 7.27 -4.21
C LEU A 118 6.63 8.69 -4.21
N TYR A 119 7.38 9.64 -3.70
CA TYR A 119 7.04 11.06 -3.72
C TYR A 119 8.14 11.85 -4.42
N LYS A 120 7.75 12.78 -5.31
CA LYS A 120 8.69 13.75 -5.87
C LYS A 120 8.76 14.97 -4.95
N GLN A 121 9.91 15.16 -4.32
CA GLN A 121 10.20 16.44 -3.69
C GLN A 121 10.30 17.51 -4.79
N PRO A 122 9.64 18.67 -4.64
CA PRO A 122 9.94 19.82 -5.49
C PRO A 122 11.43 20.17 -5.32
N PRO A 123 12.09 20.65 -6.38
CA PRO A 123 13.48 21.07 -6.28
C PRO A 123 13.63 22.08 -5.15
N SER A 124 14.60 21.85 -4.26
CA SER A 124 14.98 22.79 -3.22
C SER A 124 15.26 24.13 -3.90
N VAL A 125 14.52 25.18 -3.54
CA VAL A 125 14.87 26.53 -3.98
C VAL A 125 16.23 26.82 -3.37
N GLY A 126 17.27 26.74 -4.19
CA GLY A 126 18.63 27.08 -3.80
C GLY A 126 18.63 28.47 -3.17
N GLY A 127 19.24 28.56 -2.00
CA GLY A 127 19.41 29.81 -1.29
C GLY A 127 19.95 30.89 -2.23
N GLN A 128 19.37 32.08 -2.13
CA GLN A 128 19.97 33.28 -2.70
C GLN A 128 21.43 33.33 -2.26
N CYS A 129 22.35 33.25 -3.23
CA CYS A 129 23.69 33.78 -3.04
C CYS A 129 23.51 35.24 -2.58
N ARG A 130 23.96 35.52 -1.37
CA ARG A 130 24.33 36.87 -0.95
C ARG A 130 25.85 36.91 -0.85
#